data_AF-A9P5B3-F1
#
_entry.id   AF-A9P5B3-F1
#
_cell.length_a   1.000
_cell.length_b   1.000
_cell.length_c   1.000
_cell.angle_alpha   90.00
_cell.angle_beta   90.00
_cell.angle_gamma   90.00
#
_symmetry.space_group_name_H-M   'P 1'
#
loop_
_entity.id
_entity.type
_entity.pdbx_description
1 polymer ?
#
loop_
_entity_poly.entity_id
_entity_poly.type
_entity_poly.pdbx_seq_one_letter_code
_entity_poly.pdbx_strand_id
1 'polypeptide(L)'
;MADTKNQPAKNVESIYPLSPMQEGMLFHSLYTPDSGIYCSQTLITLEGEINLTVFRQAWEKVVERHSVLRTLFLWEKREKPLQIVRKKVDLPWD
;
A
#
# COMPACT_ATOMS: atom_id res chain seq x y z
N MET A 1 23.88 -24.79 -0.66
CA MET A 1 23.89 -23.66 -1.61
C MET A 1 22.93 -24.02 -2.74
N ALA A 2 21.73 -23.45 -2.74
CA ALA A 2 20.78 -23.61 -3.83
C ALA A 2 20.48 -22.21 -4.37
N ASP A 3 20.64 -22.06 -5.68
CA ASP A 3 20.44 -20.86 -6.47
C ASP A 3 19.02 -20.28 -6.29
N THR A 4 18.89 -19.21 -5.51
CA THR A 4 17.72 -18.32 -5.54
C THR A 4 17.87 -17.34 -6.71
N LYS A 5 17.92 -17.85 -7.94
CA LYS A 5 17.90 -17.01 -9.15
C LYS A 5 16.48 -16.98 -9.72
N ASN A 6 15.86 -15.79 -9.58
CA ASN A 6 15.01 -15.18 -10.58
C ASN A 6 13.65 -15.83 -10.87
N GLN A 7 12.76 -15.90 -9.87
CA GLN A 7 11.33 -15.83 -10.19
C GLN A 7 10.97 -14.37 -10.43
N PRO A 8 10.38 -13.99 -11.59
CA PRO A 8 9.75 -12.69 -11.70
C PRO A 8 8.70 -12.62 -10.59
N ALA A 9 8.83 -11.63 -9.70
CA ALA A 9 7.87 -11.42 -8.63
C ALA A 9 6.51 -11.17 -9.29
N LYS A 10 5.65 -12.21 -9.32
CA LYS A 10 4.49 -12.28 -10.22
C LYS A 10 3.54 -11.08 -10.09
N ASN A 11 3.59 -10.42 -8.94
CA ASN A 11 2.75 -9.28 -8.60
C ASN A 11 3.55 -7.98 -8.31
N VAL A 12 4.73 -7.78 -8.89
CA VAL A 12 5.48 -6.50 -8.79
C VAL A 12 5.36 -5.73 -10.10
N GLU A 13 4.92 -4.48 -10.00
CA GLU A 13 4.83 -3.53 -11.11
C GLU A 13 6.12 -2.71 -11.21
N SER A 14 6.50 -2.06 -10.11
CA SER A 14 7.66 -1.16 -10.04
C SER A 14 8.28 -1.15 -8.66
N ILE A 15 9.56 -0.76 -8.59
CA ILE A 15 10.31 -0.59 -7.35
C ILE A 15 11.03 0.76 -7.40
N TYR A 16 10.93 1.54 -6.31
CA TYR A 16 11.58 2.84 -6.19
C TYR A 16 12.23 3.01 -4.81
N PRO A 17 13.23 3.89 -4.66
CA PRO A 17 13.60 4.40 -3.34
C PRO A 17 12.46 5.24 -2.76
N LEU A 18 12.47 5.43 -1.43
CA LEU A 18 11.56 6.37 -0.76
C LEU A 18 12.06 7.80 -0.97
N SER A 19 11.15 8.77 -0.94
CA SER A 19 11.52 10.17 -0.75
C SER A 19 11.99 10.41 0.69
N PRO A 20 12.79 11.46 0.97
CA PRO A 20 13.21 11.78 2.33
C PRO A 20 12.05 11.91 3.32
N MET A 21 10.91 12.44 2.87
CA MET A 21 9.70 12.54 3.68
C MET A 21 9.12 11.15 4.01
N GLN A 22 9.04 10.27 3.02
CA GLN A 22 8.56 8.89 3.23
C GLN A 22 9.49 8.12 4.18
N GLU A 23 10.81 8.31 4.09
CA GLU A 23 11.77 7.72 5.02
C GLU A 23 11.53 8.18 6.46
N GLY A 24 11.34 9.49 6.67
CA GLY A 24 11.03 10.05 8.00
C GLY A 24 9.71 9.52 8.58
N MET A 25 8.66 9.47 7.75
CA MET A 25 7.36 8.91 8.15
C MET A 25 7.46 7.42 8.53
N LEU A 26 8.20 6.63 7.74
CA LEU A 26 8.41 5.21 8.01
C LEU A 26 9.17 5.00 9.32
N PHE A 27 10.26 5.74 9.53
CA PHE A 27 11.04 5.67 10.76
C PHE A 27 10.19 5.97 12.00
N HIS A 28 9.42 7.07 11.99
CA HIS A 28 8.54 7.42 13.10
C HIS A 28 7.43 6.40 13.34
N SER A 29 6.85 5.85 12.28
CA SER A 29 5.80 4.81 12.39
C SER A 29 6.34 3.52 13.01
N LEU A 30 7.61 3.18 12.78
CA LEU A 30 8.26 2.02 13.40
C LEU A 30 8.69 2.28 14.84
N TYR A 31 9.10 3.51 15.16
CA TYR A 31 9.53 3.91 16.49
C TYR A 31 8.36 4.04 17.48
N THR A 32 7.21 4.52 17.01
CA THR A 32 5.99 4.69 17.81
C THR A 32 4.76 4.12 17.08
N PRO A 33 4.62 2.77 17.02
CA PRO A 33 3.62 2.10 16.18
C PRO A 33 2.17 2.45 16.54
N ASP A 34 1.89 2.72 17.82
CA ASP A 34 0.53 3.01 18.29
C ASP A 34 0.18 4.51 18.28
N SER A 35 1.06 5.36 17.74
CA SER A 35 0.84 6.82 17.78
C SER A 35 -0.32 7.30 16.91
N GLY A 36 -0.61 6.60 15.81
CA GLY A 36 -1.66 6.98 14.86
C GLY A 36 -1.43 8.31 14.12
N ILE A 37 -0.28 8.99 14.31
CA ILE A 37 -0.05 10.37 13.83
C ILE A 37 -0.13 10.49 12.31
N TYR A 38 0.20 9.42 11.58
CA TYR A 38 0.13 9.37 10.12
C TYR A 38 -1.12 8.65 9.58
N CYS A 39 -2.07 8.31 10.46
CA CYS A 39 -3.34 7.72 10.08
C CYS A 39 -4.40 8.83 9.94
N SER A 40 -4.90 9.04 8.73
CA SER A 40 -6.04 9.92 8.48
C SER A 40 -7.31 9.10 8.31
N GLN A 41 -8.38 9.47 9.02
CA GLN A 41 -9.68 8.84 8.92
C GLN A 41 -10.73 9.87 8.50
N THR A 42 -11.43 9.57 7.42
CA THR A 42 -12.57 10.37 6.94
C THR A 42 -13.82 9.52 7.01
N LEU A 43 -14.85 10.03 7.69
CA LEU A 43 -16.16 9.40 7.76
C LEU A 43 -17.12 10.15 6.85
N ILE A 44 -17.82 9.44 5.98
CA ILE A 44 -18.78 10.02 5.03
C ILE A 44 -20.12 9.30 5.21
N THR A 45 -21.15 10.07 5.53
CA THR A 45 -22.53 9.59 5.54
C THR A 45 -23.10 9.74 4.13
N LEU A 46 -23.57 8.62 3.57
CA LEU A 46 -24.26 8.60 2.29
C LEU A 46 -25.74 8.33 2.55
N GLU A 47 -26.60 9.18 2.01
CA GLU A 47 -28.06 9.07 2.15
C GLU A 47 -28.69 8.53 0.87
N GLY A 48 -29.69 7.66 1.01
CA GLY A 48 -30.39 7.01 -0.10
C GLY A 48 -30.01 5.56 -0.33
N GLU A 49 -30.49 4.99 -1.43
CA GLU A 49 -30.21 3.61 -1.80
C GLU A 49 -28.82 3.47 -2.41
N ILE A 50 -28.00 2.58 -1.84
CA ILE A 50 -26.64 2.30 -2.31
C ILE A 50 -26.56 0.85 -2.78
N ASN A 51 -26.16 0.67 -4.04
CA ASN A 51 -25.77 -0.63 -4.53
C ASN A 51 -24.33 -0.96 -4.06
N LEU A 52 -24.23 -1.76 -2.99
CA LEU A 52 -22.93 -2.12 -2.38
C LEU A 52 -21.99 -2.86 -3.35
N THR A 53 -22.53 -3.64 -4.28
CA THR A 53 -21.72 -4.33 -5.30
C THR A 53 -21.04 -3.34 -6.22
N VAL A 54 -21.78 -2.35 -6.72
CA VAL A 54 -21.22 -1.29 -7.58
C VAL A 54 -20.27 -0.41 -6.79
N PHE A 55 -20.58 -0.11 -5.53
CA PHE A 55 -19.72 0.68 -4.65
C PHE A 55 -18.36 0.00 -4.40
N ARG A 56 -18.36 -1.32 -4.14
CA ARG A 56 -17.13 -2.12 -4.05
C ARG A 56 -16.33 -2.07 -5.35
N GLN A 57 -16.97 -2.31 -6.49
CA GLN A 57 -16.31 -2.27 -7.81
C GLN A 57 -15.71 -0.90 -8.11
N ALA A 58 -16.35 0.19 -7.67
CA ALA A 58 -15.80 1.53 -7.80
C ALA A 58 -14.49 1.67 -7.02
N TRP A 59 -14.44 1.17 -5.78
CA TRP A 59 -13.20 1.15 -4.98
C TRP A 59 -12.12 0.26 -5.57
N GLU A 60 -12.47 -0.92 -6.11
CA GLU A 60 -11.52 -1.78 -6.82
C GLU A 60 -10.86 -1.03 -8.00
N LYS A 61 -11.64 -0.25 -8.76
CA LYS A 61 -11.11 0.60 -9.84
C LYS A 61 -10.22 1.75 -9.34
N VAL A 62 -10.58 2.36 -8.20
CA VAL A 62 -9.75 3.42 -7.57
C VAL A 62 -8.39 2.83 -7.18
N VAL A 63 -8.37 1.67 -6.52
CA VAL A 63 -7.14 0.99 -6.12
C VAL A 63 -6.31 0.55 -7.34
N GLU A 64 -6.95 0.00 -8.38
CA GLU A 64 -6.27 -0.35 -9.63
C GLU A 64 -5.60 0.86 -10.29
N ARG A 65 -6.32 1.99 -10.38
CA ARG A 65 -5.84 3.23 -11.02
C ARG A 65 -4.69 3.89 -10.27
N HIS A 66 -4.73 3.89 -8.93
CA HIS A 66 -3.78 4.65 -8.12
C HIS A 66 -2.72 3.75 -7.48
N SER A 67 -1.52 3.73 -8.07
CA SER A 67 -0.40 2.89 -7.62
C SER A 67 -0.06 3.03 -6.13
N VAL A 68 -0.20 4.22 -5.56
CA VAL A 68 0.05 4.48 -4.13
C VAL A 68 -0.81 3.61 -3.20
N LEU A 69 -2.04 3.25 -3.60
CA LEU A 69 -2.93 2.36 -2.85
C LEU A 69 -2.52 0.88 -2.96
N ARG A 70 -1.57 0.57 -3.84
CA ARG A 70 -0.99 -0.76 -4.08
C ARG A 70 0.49 -0.82 -3.69
N THR A 71 0.99 0.20 -3.01
CA THR A 71 2.39 0.30 -2.61
C THR A 71 2.59 -0.27 -1.21
N LEU A 72 3.63 -1.08 -1.05
CA LEU A 72 4.16 -1.50 0.25
C LEU A 72 5.60 -1.02 0.42
N PHE A 73 6.04 -0.93 1.67
CA PHE A 73 7.42 -0.59 2.01
C PHE A 73 8.18 -1.85 2.44
N LEU A 74 9.40 -2.03 1.95
CA LEU A 74 10.36 -3.02 2.46
C LEU A 74 11.53 -2.30 3.09
N TRP A 75 11.79 -2.53 4.37
CA TRP A 75 12.86 -1.87 5.12
C TRP A 75 13.74 -2.84 5.90
N GLU A 76 13.22 -4.00 6.28
CA GLU A 76 13.98 -4.97 7.08
C GLU A 76 15.20 -5.52 6.32
N LYS A 77 16.35 -5.57 7.01
CA LYS A 77 17.61 -6.13 6.51
C LYS A 77 18.08 -5.46 5.20
N ARG A 78 17.84 -4.16 5.05
CA ARG A 78 18.24 -3.36 3.88
C ARG A 78 18.94 -2.08 4.32
N GLU A 79 19.90 -1.63 3.50
CA GLU A 79 20.58 -0.35 3.72
C GLU A 79 19.67 0.86 3.50
N LYS A 80 18.76 0.76 2.51
CA LYS A 80 17.74 1.77 2.23
C LYS A 80 16.38 1.13 2.08
N PRO A 81 15.31 1.74 2.62
CA PRO A 81 13.96 1.25 2.40
C PRO A 81 13.59 1.39 0.92
N LEU A 82 12.70 0.51 0.46
CA LEU A 82 12.17 0.52 -0.89
C LEU A 82 10.65 0.55 -0.85
N GLN A 83 10.05 1.25 -1.81
CA GLN A 83 8.63 1.16 -2.08
C GLN A 83 8.40 0.25 -3.28
N ILE A 84 7.50 -0.72 -3.11
CA ILE A 84 7.16 -1.71 -4.13
C ILE A 84 5.71 -1.51 -4.51
N VAL A 85 5.48 -1.16 -5.77
CA VAL A 85 4.15 -1.09 -6.36
C VAL A 85 3.75 -2.49 -6.80
N ARG A 86 2.63 -3.01 -6.29
CA ARG A 86 2.09 -4.32 -6.68
C ARG A 86 1.14 -4.20 -7.85
N LYS A 87 1.19 -5.07 -8.86
CA LYS A 87 0.28 -5.01 -10.03
C LYS A 87 -1.20 -5.06 -9.64
N LYS A 88 -1.53 -5.86 -8.62
CA LYS A 88 -2.88 -6.02 -8.07
C LYS A 88 -2.82 -6.23 -6.55
N VAL A 89 -3.82 -5.73 -5.84
CA VAL A 89 -4.07 -6.06 -4.43
C VAL A 89 -5.55 -6.39 -4.27
N ASP A 90 -5.87 -7.19 -3.26
CA ASP A 90 -7.25 -7.42 -2.88
C ASP A 90 -7.71 -6.28 -1.97
N LEU A 91 -8.88 -5.71 -2.26
CA LEU A 91 -9.48 -4.66 -1.45
C LEU A 91 -9.99 -5.30 -0.15
N PRO A 92 -9.53 -4.85 1.04
CA PRO A 92 -10.08 -5.31 2.31
C PRO A 92 -11.50 -4.74 2.47
N TRP A 93 -12.51 -5.53 2.10
CA TRP A 93 -13.91 -5.12 2.00
C TRP A 93 -14.83 -5.78 3.04
N ASP A 94 -14.27 -6.55 3.96
CA ASP A 94 -15.01 -7.34 4.94
C ASP A 94 -15.11 -6.62 6.30
#